data_AF-A0A543JLJ9-F1
#
_entry.id   AF-A0A543JLJ9-F1
#
_cell.length_a   1.000
_cell.length_b   1.000
_cell.length_c   1.000
_cell.angle_alpha   90.00
_cell.angle_beta   90.00
_cell.angle_gamma   90.00
#
_symmetry.space_group_name_H-M   'P 1'
#
loop_
_entity.id
_entity.type
_entity.pdbx_description
1 polymer ?
#
loop_
_entity_poly.entity_id
_entity_poly.type
_entity_poly.pdbx_seq_one_letter_code
_entity_poly.pdbx_strand_id
1 'polypeptide(L)'
;MGERAGLAVVCALMVGCAAFGPFPHPVPLLFGIAAVGAANAAFPLMRTFGSALLGGVAATSVGLASVPFVTCSSDKFTDVFTCTGDAPTWHMTGAVLVAGLSGAGLVLARVLGTAVLERRLAAVRPREEHR
;
A
#
# COMPACT_ATOMS: atom_id res chain seq x y z
N MET A 1 -7.84 20.22 5.83
CA MET A 1 -7.64 18.94 6.57
C MET A 1 -7.28 17.76 5.64
N GLY A 2 -6.73 18.00 4.44
CA GLY A 2 -6.95 17.11 3.28
C GLY A 2 -6.05 15.87 3.17
N GLU A 3 -4.77 16.02 2.86
CA GLU A 3 -4.02 14.88 2.32
C GLU A 3 -3.33 14.01 3.39
N ARG A 4 -2.87 14.61 4.49
CA ARG A 4 -2.30 13.84 5.63
C ARG A 4 -3.34 12.96 6.30
N ALA A 5 -4.57 13.46 6.41
CA ALA A 5 -5.70 12.68 6.92
C ALA A 5 -6.03 11.54 5.96
N GLY A 6 -6.05 11.80 4.64
CA GLY A 6 -6.23 10.74 3.64
C GLY A 6 -5.17 9.64 3.73
N LEU A 7 -3.89 10.01 3.88
CA LEU A 7 -2.81 9.03 4.03
C LEU A 7 -2.93 8.23 5.34
N ALA A 8 -3.35 8.87 6.43
CA ALA A 8 -3.62 8.21 7.71
C ALA A 8 -4.80 7.23 7.61
N VAL A 9 -5.86 7.60 6.90
CA VAL A 9 -7.02 6.72 6.65
C VAL A 9 -6.60 5.51 5.82
N VAL A 10 -5.83 5.70 4.75
CA VAL A 10 -5.31 4.60 3.92
C VAL A 10 -4.41 3.67 4.75
N CYS A 11 -3.53 4.24 5.59
CA CYS A 11 -2.70 3.45 6.49
C CYS A 11 -3.54 2.64 7.50
N ALA A 12 -4.57 3.24 8.10
CA ALA A 12 -5.46 2.56 9.03
C ALA A 12 -6.26 1.44 8.35
N LEU A 13 -6.73 1.64 7.12
CA LEU A 13 -7.37 0.62 6.30
C LEU A 13 -6.43 -0.55 6.02
N MET A 14 -5.19 -0.28 5.61
CA MET A 14 -4.19 -1.34 5.37
C MET A 14 -3.91 -2.14 6.64
N VAL A 15 -3.74 -1.49 7.80
CA VAL A 15 -3.55 -2.18 9.09
C VAL A 15 -4.79 -3.00 9.46
N GLY A 16 -5.99 -2.45 9.26
CA GLY A 16 -7.24 -3.17 9.51
C GLY A 16 -7.38 -4.41 8.63
N CYS A 17 -7.07 -4.30 7.34
CA CYS A 17 -7.06 -5.43 6.41
C CYS A 17 -5.99 -6.47 6.76
N ALA A 18 -4.82 -6.06 7.26
CA ALA A 18 -3.78 -6.98 7.71
C ALA A 18 -4.16 -7.75 8.98
N ALA A 19 -4.82 -7.08 9.94
CA ALA A 19 -5.12 -7.67 11.25
C ALA A 19 -6.44 -8.45 11.29
N PHE A 20 -7.44 -8.01 10.54
CA PHE A 20 -8.81 -8.54 10.63
C PHE A 20 -9.36 -9.07 9.30
N GLY A 21 -8.63 -8.93 8.20
CA GLY A 21 -9.06 -9.42 6.89
C GLY A 21 -9.00 -10.95 6.82
N PRO A 22 -10.00 -11.61 6.22
CA PRO A 22 -10.00 -13.07 6.02
C PRO A 22 -9.09 -13.49 4.85
N PHE A 23 -7.92 -12.85 4.72
CA PHE A 23 -7.02 -13.07 3.60
C PHE A 23 -5.98 -14.16 3.91
N PRO A 24 -5.77 -15.14 3.02
CA PRO A 24 -4.71 -16.12 3.19
C PRO A 24 -3.32 -15.50 3.03
N HIS A 25 -2.31 -16.10 3.66
CA HIS A 25 -0.92 -15.72 3.41
C HIS A 25 -0.56 -15.86 1.92
N PRO A 26 0.22 -14.92 1.35
CA PRO A 26 0.98 -13.84 2.00
C PRO A 26 0.29 -12.46 2.03
N VAL A 27 -0.99 -12.35 1.65
CA VAL A 27 -1.67 -11.05 1.46
C VAL A 27 -1.64 -10.13 2.70
N PRO A 28 -1.91 -10.60 3.93
CA PRO A 28 -1.84 -9.74 5.13
C PRO A 28 -0.47 -9.07 5.34
N LEU A 29 0.62 -9.76 4.96
CA LEU A 29 1.97 -9.20 5.05
C LEU A 29 2.16 -8.02 4.09
N LEU A 30 1.61 -8.13 2.88
CA LEU A 30 1.68 -7.04 1.90
C LEU A 30 0.91 -5.81 2.38
N PHE A 31 -0.25 -5.98 3.01
CA PHE A 31 -0.95 -4.88 3.67
C PHE A 31 -0.10 -4.22 4.78
N GLY A 32 0.59 -5.01 5.60
CA GLY A 32 1.50 -4.51 6.63
C GLY A 32 2.66 -3.69 6.06
N ILE A 33 3.33 -4.21 5.02
CA ILE A 33 4.42 -3.50 4.34
C ILE A 33 3.90 -2.21 3.69
N ALA A 34 2.74 -2.26 3.04
CA ALA A 34 2.12 -1.07 2.45
C ALA A 34 1.82 0.00 3.51
N ALA A 35 1.33 -0.39 4.69
CA ALA A 35 1.06 0.53 5.79
C ALA A 35 2.35 1.23 6.27
N VAL A 36 3.45 0.49 6.39
CA VAL A 36 4.77 1.08 6.71
C VAL A 36 5.21 2.05 5.62
N GLY A 37 4.99 1.71 4.35
CA GLY A 37 5.24 2.60 3.21
C GLY A 37 4.45 3.90 3.30
N ALA A 38 3.15 3.81 3.60
CA ALA A 38 2.27 4.95 3.79
C ALA A 38 2.70 5.82 4.99
N ALA A 39 3.03 5.22 6.13
CA ALA A 39 3.51 5.93 7.31
C ALA A 39 4.80 6.71 7.00
N ASN A 40 5.76 6.07 6.32
CA ASN A 40 7.01 6.71 5.92
C ASN A 40 6.79 7.81 4.87
N ALA A 41 5.82 7.65 3.97
CA ALA A 41 5.48 8.63 2.94
C ALA A 41 4.94 9.96 3.51
N ALA A 42 4.41 9.95 4.74
CA ALA A 42 3.93 11.13 5.44
C ALA A 42 5.04 12.15 5.72
N PHE A 43 6.26 11.67 5.98
CA PHE A 43 7.39 12.49 6.38
C PHE A 43 8.20 12.94 5.16
N PRO A 44 8.54 14.24 5.01
CA PRO A 44 9.29 14.73 3.85
C PRO A 44 10.63 14.02 3.64
N LEU A 45 11.34 13.70 4.72
CA LEU A 45 12.65 13.04 4.68
C LEU A 45 12.58 11.60 4.14
N MET A 46 11.50 10.88 4.48
CA MET A 46 11.31 9.46 4.14
C MET A 46 10.34 9.26 2.96
N ARG A 47 9.85 10.36 2.36
CA ARG A 47 8.77 10.32 1.37
C ARG A 47 9.11 9.50 0.14
N THR A 48 10.35 9.61 -0.35
CA THR A 48 10.85 8.86 -1.50
C THR A 48 10.89 7.36 -1.21
N PHE A 49 11.43 6.97 -0.05
CA PHE A 49 11.46 5.57 0.38
C PHE A 49 10.07 5.00 0.61
N GLY A 50 9.18 5.73 1.30
CA GLY A 50 7.80 5.31 1.52
C GLY A 50 7.02 5.15 0.20
N SER A 51 7.22 6.07 -0.75
CA SER A 51 6.59 5.98 -2.08
C SER A 51 7.14 4.82 -2.91
N ALA A 52 8.44 4.54 -2.82
CA ALA A 52 9.06 3.40 -3.49
C ALA A 52 8.54 2.08 -2.92
N LEU A 53 8.38 1.99 -1.60
CA LEU A 53 7.81 0.83 -0.92
C LEU A 53 6.35 0.59 -1.35
N LEU A 54 5.52 1.65 -1.37
CA LEU A 54 4.15 1.58 -1.88
C LEU A 54 4.09 1.12 -3.33
N GLY A 55 5.00 1.62 -4.18
CA GLY A 55 5.08 1.23 -5.58
C GLY A 55 5.49 -0.24 -5.75
N GLY A 56 6.47 -0.69 -4.97
CA GLY A 56 6.90 -2.09 -4.96
C GLY A 56 5.80 -3.03 -4.46
N VAL A 57 5.07 -2.66 -3.41
CA VAL A 57 3.93 -3.45 -2.93
C VAL A 57 2.81 -3.49 -3.97
N ALA A 58 2.51 -2.37 -4.63
CA ALA A 58 1.53 -2.36 -5.72
C ALA A 58 1.94 -3.30 -6.87
N ALA A 59 3.19 -3.21 -7.35
CA ALA A 59 3.66 -4.06 -8.45
C ALA A 59 3.68 -5.55 -8.08
N THR A 60 4.19 -5.89 -6.89
CA THR A 60 4.22 -7.27 -6.40
C THR A 60 2.82 -7.83 -6.21
N SER A 61 1.87 -7.04 -5.71
CA SER A 61 0.47 -7.47 -5.55
C SER A 61 -0.25 -7.70 -6.87
N VAL A 62 0.02 -6.91 -7.91
CA VAL A 62 -0.49 -7.15 -9.27
C VAL A 62 0.11 -8.43 -9.85
N GLY A 63 1.43 -8.63 -9.69
CA GLY A 63 2.07 -9.89 -10.10
C GLY A 63 1.47 -11.08 -9.37
N LEU A 64 1.26 -10.96 -8.05
CA LEU A 64 0.66 -12.00 -7.22
C LEU A 64 -0.79 -12.31 -7.65
N ALA A 65 -1.56 -11.30 -8.06
CA ALA A 65 -2.91 -11.49 -8.59
C ALA A 65 -2.95 -12.23 -9.94
N SER A 66 -1.86 -12.16 -10.73
CA SER A 66 -1.74 -12.88 -12.00
C SER A 66 -1.28 -14.34 -11.85
N VAL A 67 -0.83 -14.75 -10.65
CA VAL A 67 -0.41 -16.13 -10.40
C VAL A 67 -1.65 -16.98 -10.13
N PRO A 68 -1.92 -18.03 -10.92
CA PRO A 68 -2.99 -18.96 -10.61
C PRO A 68 -2.67 -19.68 -9.30
N PHE A 69 -3.51 -19.46 -8.28
CA PHE A 69 -3.42 -20.18 -7.02
C PHE A 69 -3.98 -21.58 -7.23
N VAL A 70 -3.10 -22.57 -7.43
CA VAL A 70 -3.48 -23.97 -7.52
C VAL A 70 -3.59 -24.53 -6.10
N THR A 71 -4.79 -24.51 -5.53
CA THR A 71 -5.07 -25.31 -4.33
C THR A 71 -5.60 -26.67 -4.77
N CYS A 72 -4.92 -27.71 -4.30
CA CYS A 72 -5.18 -29.14 -4.47
C CYS A 72 -4.58 -29.79 -5.74
N SER A 73 -3.40 -30.39 -5.56
CA SER A 73 -3.02 -31.58 -6.33
C SER A 73 -2.45 -32.63 -5.38
N SER A 74 -3.17 -33.76 -5.32
CA SER A 74 -2.86 -35.06 -4.68
C SER A 74 -3.39 -35.30 -3.26
N ASP A 75 -4.09 -36.44 -3.13
CA ASP A 75 -4.68 -37.08 -1.93
C ASP A 75 -3.69 -37.45 -0.81
N LYS A 76 -2.51 -36.83 -0.76
CA LYS A 76 -1.55 -37.02 0.33
C LYS A 76 -1.60 -35.82 1.24
N PHE A 77 -2.34 -35.99 2.33
CA PHE A 77 -2.31 -35.17 3.54
C PHE A 77 -0.89 -34.71 3.84
N THR A 78 -0.65 -33.40 3.70
CA THR A 78 0.45 -32.72 4.38
C THR A 78 -0.20 -31.65 5.26
N ASP A 79 0.13 -31.67 6.56
CA ASP A 79 -0.48 -30.84 7.62
C ASP A 79 -0.27 -29.32 7.47
N VAL A 80 0.17 -28.86 6.30
CA VAL A 80 0.60 -27.47 6.04
C VAL A 80 -0.39 -26.70 5.17
N PHE A 81 -1.24 -27.38 4.38
CA PHE A 81 -2.18 -26.73 3.46
C PHE A 81 -3.58 -27.36 3.53
N THR A 82 -4.45 -26.84 4.41
CA THR A 82 -5.88 -27.17 4.38
C THR A 82 -6.54 -26.46 3.20
N CYS A 83 -7.00 -27.22 2.19
CA CYS A 83 -7.80 -26.69 1.09
C CYS A 83 -9.16 -26.19 1.63
N THR A 84 -9.31 -24.90 1.86
CA THR A 84 -10.63 -24.26 1.97
C THR A 84 -11.08 -23.82 0.58
N GLY A 85 -12.28 -24.20 0.14
CA GLY A 85 -12.80 -23.92 -1.21
C GLY A 85 -12.88 -22.43 -1.59
N ASP A 86 -12.78 -21.53 -0.60
CA ASP A 86 -12.75 -20.08 -0.77
C ASP A 86 -11.32 -19.49 -0.88
N ALA A 87 -10.27 -20.28 -0.68
CA ALA A 87 -8.89 -19.80 -0.64
C ALA A 87 -8.40 -19.05 -1.90
N PRO A 88 -8.70 -19.46 -3.14
CA PRO A 88 -8.16 -18.79 -4.33
C PRO A 88 -8.82 -17.43 -4.62
N THR A 89 -10.12 -17.28 -4.32
CA THR A 89 -10.85 -16.02 -4.56
C THR A 89 -10.47 -14.95 -3.54
N TRP A 90 -10.30 -15.30 -2.26
CA TRP A 90 -9.83 -14.37 -1.23
C TRP A 90 -8.38 -13.92 -1.44
N HIS A 91 -7.52 -14.81 -1.96
CA HIS A 91 -6.16 -14.44 -2.32
C HIS A 91 -6.11 -13.38 -3.43
N MET A 92 -6.83 -13.61 -4.54
CA MET A 92 -6.90 -12.65 -5.65
C MET A 92 -7.53 -11.32 -5.21
N THR A 93 -8.64 -11.37 -4.48
CA THR A 93 -9.34 -10.19 -3.98
C THR A 93 -8.44 -9.36 -3.06
N GLY A 94 -7.74 -10.04 -2.15
CA GLY A 94 -6.79 -9.41 -1.24
C GLY A 94 -5.61 -8.77 -1.96
N ALA A 95 -5.01 -9.44 -2.95
CA ALA A 95 -3.92 -8.90 -3.76
C ALA A 95 -4.34 -7.63 -4.53
N VAL A 96 -5.52 -7.63 -5.15
CA VAL A 96 -6.05 -6.46 -5.86
C VAL A 96 -6.34 -5.30 -4.90
N LEU A 97 -6.88 -5.58 -3.71
CA LEU A 97 -7.12 -4.57 -2.68
C LEU A 97 -5.81 -3.93 -2.18
N VAL A 98 -4.78 -4.73 -1.92
CA VAL A 98 -3.43 -4.23 -1.58
C VAL A 98 -2.92 -3.31 -2.67
N ALA A 99 -3.04 -3.72 -3.95
CA ALA A 99 -2.59 -2.93 -5.09
C ALA A 99 -3.28 -1.56 -5.14
N GLY A 100 -4.60 -1.56 -5.02
CA GLY A 100 -5.43 -0.35 -5.06
C GLY A 100 -5.11 0.62 -3.93
N LEU A 101 -5.05 0.13 -2.67
CA LEU A 101 -4.72 0.98 -1.52
C LEU A 101 -3.29 1.52 -1.62
N SER A 102 -2.33 0.71 -2.09
CA SER A 102 -0.95 1.14 -2.25
C SER A 102 -0.82 2.23 -3.32
N GLY A 103 -1.54 2.08 -4.44
CA GLY A 103 -1.63 3.10 -5.48
C GLY A 103 -2.25 4.41 -4.98
N ALA A 104 -3.37 4.32 -4.24
CA ALA A 104 -4.01 5.49 -3.63
C ALA A 104 -3.07 6.22 -2.65
N GLY A 105 -2.36 5.46 -1.80
CA GLY A 105 -1.35 6.01 -0.90
C GLY A 105 -0.21 6.71 -1.64
N LEU A 106 0.21 6.18 -2.78
CA LEU A 106 1.27 6.76 -3.61
C LEU A 106 0.83 8.08 -4.24
N VAL A 107 -0.40 8.15 -4.75
CA VAL A 107 -0.98 9.41 -5.26
C VAL A 107 -1.04 10.48 -4.16
N LEU A 108 -1.55 10.13 -2.98
CA LEU A 108 -1.62 11.05 -1.84
C LEU A 108 -0.23 11.53 -1.40
N ALA A 109 0.77 10.64 -1.39
CA ALA A 109 2.16 10.99 -1.10
C ALA A 109 2.73 12.00 -2.11
N ARG A 110 2.37 11.88 -3.40
CA ARG A 110 2.77 12.83 -4.44
C ARG A 110 2.11 14.20 -4.28
N VAL A 111 0.81 14.24 -4.00
CA VAL A 111 0.09 15.51 -3.73
C VAL A 111 0.65 16.22 -2.49
N LEU A 112 0.96 15.46 -1.43
CA LEU A 112 1.69 15.99 -0.26
C LEU A 112 3.09 16.52 -0.61
N GLY A 113 3.72 15.96 -1.64
CA GLY A 113 4.98 16.42 -2.24
C GLY A 113 4.84 17.81 -2.85
N THR A 114 3.93 17.94 -3.80
CA THR A 114 3.73 19.17 -4.57
C THR A 114 3.25 20.32 -3.69
N ALA A 115 2.30 20.08 -2.78
CA ALA A 115 1.79 21.11 -1.88
C ALA A 115 2.88 21.70 -0.95
N VAL A 116 3.83 20.87 -0.51
CA VAL A 116 4.96 21.35 0.32
C VAL A 116 5.94 22.18 -0.51
N LEU A 117 6.21 21.78 -1.75
CA LEU A 117 7.10 22.50 -2.66
C LEU A 117 6.51 23.86 -3.05
N GLU A 118 5.23 23.92 -3.40
CA GLU A 118 4.54 25.18 -3.72
C GLU A 118 4.60 26.18 -2.57
N ARG A 119 4.37 25.73 -1.33
CA ARG A 119 4.50 26.61 -0.14
C ARG A 119 5.93 27.11 0.05
N ARG A 120 6.94 26.28 -0.20
CA ARG A 120 8.35 26.70 -0.13
C ARG A 120 8.67 27.77 -1.18
N LEU A 121 8.21 27.58 -2.42
CA LEU A 121 8.40 28.54 -3.50
C LEU A 121 7.68 29.87 -3.23
N ALA A 122 6.44 29.82 -2.75
CA ALA A 122 5.68 31.00 -2.35
C ALA A 122 6.35 31.80 -1.22
N ALA A 123 7.06 31.11 -0.31
CA ALA A 123 7.81 31.77 0.77
C ALA A 123 9.12 32.44 0.30
N VAL A 124 9.68 32.03 -0.85
CA VAL A 124 10.93 32.61 -1.41
C VAL A 124 10.64 33.79 -2.33
N ARG A 125 9.53 33.75 -3.07
CA ARG A 125 9.11 34.80 -4.02
C ARG A 125 9.03 36.24 -3.47
N PRO A 126 8.57 36.53 -2.23
CA PRO A 126 8.52 37.91 -1.74
C PRO A 126 9.90 38.54 -1.44
N ARG A 127 11.00 37.78 -1.57
CA ARG A 127 12.35 38.27 -1.25
C ARG A 127 13.10 38.85 -2.45
N GLU A 128 12.67 38.55 -3.68
CA GLU A 128 13.32 39.06 -4.90
C GLU A 128 12.72 40.37 -5.42
N GLU A 129 11.48 40.71 -5.05
CA GLU A 129 10.81 41.93 -5.54
C GLU A 129 11.20 43.21 -4.76
N HIS A 130 12.16 43.12 -3.83
CA HIS A 130 12.68 44.23 -3.02
C HIS A 130 14.21 44.42 -3.15
N ARG A 131 14.83 43.82 -4.16
CA ARG A 131 16.23 44.06 -4.55
C ARG A 131 16.30 44.54 -5.98
#